data_AF-A0A7L5ZFN9-F1
#
_entry.id   AF-A0A7L5ZFN9-F1
#
_cell.length_a   1.000
_cell.length_b   1.000
_cell.length_c   1.000
_cell.angle_alpha   90.00
_cell.angle_beta   90.00
_cell.angle_gamma   90.00
#
_symmetry.space_group_name_H-M   'P 1'
#
loop_
_entity.id
_entity.type
_entity.pdbx_description
1 polymer ?
#
loop_
_entity_poly.entity_id
_entity_poly.type
_entity_poly.pdbx_seq_one_letter_code
_entity_poly.pdbx_strand_id
1 'polypeptide(L)'
;MFSEGDADRLYPAPLNALGCPPGPSKDKLYEGRRLVLVRLVWRTHTEIRPGVALHRDQGRVQVEWSPGGGQTRHTWLAEEDVRPRLKYGR
;
A
#
# COMPACT_ATOMS: atom_id res chain seq x y z
N MET A 1 -18.53 -1.95 -17.02
CA MET A 1 -17.10 -2.28 -17.19
C MET A 1 -16.36 -0.95 -17.21
N PHE A 2 -15.58 -0.63 -16.17
CA PHE A 2 -14.81 0.61 -16.14
C PHE A 2 -13.48 0.38 -16.85
N SER A 3 -13.15 1.22 -17.83
CA SER A 3 -11.88 1.18 -18.55
C SER A 3 -10.72 1.54 -17.60
N GLU A 4 -9.51 1.02 -17.85
CA GLU A 4 -8.33 1.23 -16.97
C GLU A 4 -8.07 2.72 -16.64
N GLY A 5 -8.31 3.63 -17.59
CA GLY A 5 -8.16 5.07 -17.39
C GLY A 5 -9.17 5.72 -16.44
N ASP A 6 -10.36 5.12 -16.24
CA ASP A 6 -11.37 5.65 -15.32
C ASP A 6 -11.08 5.25 -13.87
N ALA A 7 -10.51 4.05 -13.66
CA ALA A 7 -10.10 3.60 -12.34
C ALA A 7 -8.94 4.43 -11.75
N ASP A 8 -8.00 4.87 -12.60
CA ASP A 8 -6.90 5.78 -12.25
C ASP A 8 -7.36 7.20 -11.93
N ARG A 9 -8.44 7.67 -12.56
CA ARG A 9 -9.07 8.96 -12.21
C ARG A 9 -9.81 8.89 -10.88
N LEU A 10 -10.46 7.76 -10.58
CA LEU A 10 -11.25 7.61 -9.36
C LEU A 10 -10.38 7.41 -8.11
N TYR A 11 -9.25 6.71 -8.27
CA TYR A 11 -8.29 6.47 -7.20
C TYR A 11 -6.88 6.86 -7.65
N PRO A 12 -6.52 8.16 -7.56
CA PRO A 12 -5.16 8.59 -7.77
C PRO A 12 -4.24 7.94 -6.73
N ALA A 13 -2.92 8.00 -6.98
CA ALA A 13 -1.94 7.57 -5.99
C ALA A 13 -2.22 8.26 -4.64
N PRO A 14 -2.25 7.51 -3.53
CA PRO A 14 -2.43 8.10 -2.21
C PRO A 14 -1.25 9.03 -1.91
N LEU A 15 -1.49 10.09 -1.13
CA LEU A 15 -0.51 11.14 -0.82
C LEU A 15 0.70 10.62 -0.03
N ASN A 16 0.55 9.50 0.69
CA ASN A 16 1.64 8.82 1.37
C ASN A 16 2.29 7.72 0.51
N ALA A 17 1.93 7.59 -0.77
CA ALA A 17 2.66 6.74 -1.70
C ALA A 17 4.10 7.21 -1.85
N LEU A 18 5.02 6.29 -1.64
CA LEU A 18 6.43 6.47 -1.89
C LEU A 18 6.79 5.93 -3.28
N GLY A 19 7.88 6.43 -3.83
CA GLY A 19 8.54 5.78 -4.95
C GLY A 19 9.14 4.43 -4.55
N CYS A 20 9.44 3.62 -5.55
CA CYS A 20 10.29 2.44 -5.38
C CYS A 20 11.59 2.85 -4.64
N PRO A 21 12.10 2.04 -3.70
CA PRO A 21 13.38 2.29 -3.05
C PRO A 21 14.49 2.56 -4.09
N PRO A 22 15.32 3.60 -3.91
CA PRO A 22 16.41 3.87 -4.83
C PRO A 22 17.59 2.92 -4.60
N GLY A 23 18.21 2.48 -5.69
CA GLY A 23 19.42 1.66 -5.66
C GLY A 23 19.19 0.18 -5.33
N PRO A 24 20.28 -0.61 -5.28
CA PRO A 24 20.18 -2.03 -4.96
C PRO A 24 19.72 -2.22 -3.51
N SER A 25 18.81 -3.17 -3.31
CA SER A 25 18.33 -3.55 -1.98
C SER A 25 19.51 -3.97 -1.10
N LYS A 26 19.65 -3.33 0.06
CA LYS A 26 20.76 -3.57 1.00
C LYS A 26 20.46 -4.69 1.99
N ASP A 27 19.18 -4.94 2.24
CA ASP A 27 18.71 -5.97 3.15
C ASP A 27 18.14 -7.15 2.36
N LYS A 28 18.18 -8.36 2.94
CA LYS A 28 17.53 -9.53 2.34
C LYS A 28 16.07 -9.18 2.03
N LEU A 29 15.73 -9.10 0.74
CA LEU A 29 14.37 -8.86 0.28
C LEU A 29 13.44 -9.83 1.03
N TYR A 30 12.56 -9.30 1.88
CA TYR A 30 11.50 -10.15 2.42
C TYR A 30 10.51 -10.37 1.28
N GLU A 31 10.61 -11.52 0.62
CA GLU A 31 9.61 -12.00 -0.33
C GLU A 31 8.59 -12.85 0.43
N GLY A 32 7.41 -12.30 0.65
CA GLY A 32 6.35 -13.04 1.34
C GLY A 32 5.03 -12.29 1.26
N ARG A 33 3.97 -13.00 0.87
CA ARG A 33 2.60 -12.46 0.86
C ARG A 33 2.03 -12.52 2.28
N ARG A 34 1.80 -11.36 2.89
CA ARG A 34 1.20 -11.26 4.24
C ARG A 34 0.02 -10.30 4.27
N LEU A 35 -1.11 -10.75 4.80
CA LEU A 35 -2.26 -9.88 5.06
C LEU A 35 -1.91 -8.80 6.08
N VAL A 36 -2.23 -7.56 5.74
CA VAL A 36 -1.94 -6.36 6.52
C VAL A 36 -3.10 -5.37 6.41
N LEU A 37 -3.08 -4.39 7.31
CA LEU A 37 -3.88 -3.19 7.24
C LEU A 37 -3.00 -2.06 6.75
N VAL A 38 -3.49 -1.36 5.74
CA VAL A 38 -2.79 -0.33 5.01
C VAL A 38 -3.47 1.00 5.27
N ARG A 39 -2.71 1.99 5.74
CA ARG A 39 -3.16 3.37 5.83
C ARG A 39 -2.91 4.07 4.50
N LEU A 40 -3.99 4.51 3.86
CA LEU A 40 -3.94 5.28 2.63
C LEU A 40 -4.46 6.69 2.92
N VAL A 41 -3.67 7.69 2.54
CA VAL A 41 -4.00 9.10 2.76
C VAL A 41 -4.40 9.71 1.43
N TRP A 42 -5.58 10.32 1.36
CA TRP A 42 -5.99 11.13 0.22
C TRP A 42 -6.22 12.57 0.66
N ARG A 43 -6.43 13.44 -0.32
CA ARG A 43 -6.67 14.86 -0.09
C ARG A 43 -7.91 15.12 0.79
N THR A 44 -8.91 14.24 0.74
CA THR A 44 -10.20 14.43 1.43
C THR A 44 -10.37 13.56 2.68
N HIS A 45 -9.63 12.46 2.81
CA HIS A 45 -9.81 11.50 3.90
C HIS A 45 -8.59 10.59 4.06
N THR A 46 -8.59 9.81 5.14
CA THR A 46 -7.67 8.68 5.36
C THR A 46 -8.52 7.43 5.54
N GLU A 47 -8.12 6.32 4.92
CA GLU A 47 -8.81 5.03 5.02
C GLU A 47 -7.79 3.99 5.47
N ILE A 48 -8.28 3.07 6.29
CA ILE A 48 -7.54 1.85 6.63
C ILE A 48 -8.17 0.71 5.86
N ARG A 49 -7.41 0.08 4.97
CA ARG A 49 -7.89 -1.02 4.12
C ARG A 49 -7.11 -2.31 4.34
N PRO A 50 -7.74 -3.47 4.14
CA PRO A 50 -7.01 -4.72 3.96
C PRO A 50 -6.11 -4.64 2.71
N GLY A 51 -4.89 -5.16 2.84
CA GLY A 51 -3.95 -5.32 1.74
C GLY A 51 -3.01 -6.51 1.97
N VAL A 52 -2.10 -6.73 1.03
CA VAL A 52 -1.06 -7.76 1.10
C VAL A 52 0.30 -7.09 1.01
N ALA A 53 1.13 -7.20 2.04
CA ALA A 53 2.54 -6.84 1.93
C ALA A 53 3.26 -7.88 1.06
N LEU A 54 4.04 -7.41 0.09
CA LEU A 54 4.76 -8.24 -0.89
C LEU A 54 6.27 -8.18 -0.68
N HIS A 55 6.80 -6.97 -0.53
CA HIS A 55 8.23 -6.69 -0.42
C HIS A 55 8.49 -5.69 0.71
N ARG A 56 9.63 -5.84 1.39
CA ARG A 56 10.17 -4.82 2.28
C ARG A 56 11.60 -4.49 1.91
N ASP A 57 11.89 -3.21 1.81
CA ASP A 57 13.24 -2.71 1.54
C ASP A 57 13.38 -1.27 2.04
N GLN A 58 14.51 -0.95 2.68
CA GLN A 58 14.86 0.41 3.14
C GLN A 58 13.75 1.14 3.91
N GLY A 59 13.05 0.44 4.82
CA GLY A 59 11.95 1.01 5.61
C GLY A 59 10.66 1.27 4.83
N ARG A 60 10.56 0.72 3.61
CA ARG A 60 9.39 0.79 2.74
C ARG A 60 8.80 -0.60 2.54
N VAL A 61 7.49 -0.66 2.36
CA VAL A 61 6.75 -1.89 2.10
C VAL A 61 5.96 -1.72 0.81
N GLN A 62 6.14 -2.63 -0.14
CA GLN A 62 5.25 -2.72 -1.29
C GLN A 62 4.00 -3.47 -0.87
N VAL A 63 2.85 -2.82 -1.02
CA VAL A 63 1.55 -3.41 -0.70
C VAL A 63 0.68 -3.51 -1.93
N GLU A 64 -0.02 -4.62 -2.02
CA GLU A 64 -1.14 -4.89 -2.93
C GLU A 64 -2.44 -4.50 -2.22
N TRP A 65 -3.32 -3.74 -2.87
CA TRP A 65 -4.63 -3.37 -2.33
C TRP A 65 -5.65 -3.11 -3.44
N SER A 66 -6.95 -3.17 -3.14
CA SER A 66 -8.02 -2.86 -4.11
C SER A 66 -9.01 -1.86 -3.52
N PRO A 67 -9.54 -0.92 -4.31
CA PRO A 67 -10.61 -0.01 -3.88
C PRO A 67 -11.97 -0.70 -3.65
N GLY A 68 -12.10 -2.02 -3.84
CA GLY A 68 -13.30 -2.81 -3.53
C GLY A 68 -14.20 -3.09 -4.73
N GLY A 69 -14.04 -2.33 -5.82
CA GLY A 69 -14.72 -2.52 -7.11
C GLY A 69 -13.85 -2.17 -8.32
N GLY A 70 -12.53 -2.23 -8.18
CA GLY A 70 -11.57 -1.82 -9.20
C GLY A 70 -10.29 -2.65 -9.18
N GLN A 71 -9.37 -2.29 -10.08
CA GLN A 71 -8.12 -3.00 -10.27
C GLN A 71 -7.26 -3.00 -9.01
N THR A 72 -6.61 -4.13 -8.76
CA THR A 72 -5.58 -4.25 -7.73
C THR A 72 -4.44 -3.29 -8.03
N ARG A 73 -4.06 -2.50 -7.04
CA ARG A 73 -2.98 -1.52 -7.10
C ARG A 73 -1.79 -2.00 -6.27
N HIS A 74 -0.61 -1.57 -6.71
CA HIS A 74 0.64 -1.75 -5.99
C HIS A 74 1.16 -0.39 -5.54
N THR A 75 1.52 -0.26 -4.27
CA THR A 75 1.98 1.02 -3.72
C THR A 75 3.10 0.77 -2.71
N TRP A 76 4.18 1.53 -2.81
CA TRP A 76 5.20 1.56 -1.77
C TRP A 76 4.77 2.53 -0.68
N LEU A 77 4.83 2.10 0.57
CA LEU A 77 4.45 2.90 1.74
C LEU A 77 5.55 2.80 2.79
N ALA A 78 5.59 3.76 3.73
CA ALA A 78 6.43 3.64 4.90
C ALA A 78 5.94 2.49 5.81
N GLU A 79 6.84 1.84 6.55
CA GLU A 79 6.46 0.74 7.45
C GLU A 79 5.41 1.14 8.51
N GLU A 80 5.40 2.40 8.93
CA GLU A 80 4.42 2.93 9.89
C GLU A 80 2.97 2.89 9.38
N ASP A 81 2.78 2.96 8.06
CA ASP A 81 1.49 2.89 7.36
C ASP A 81 1.00 1.45 7.15
N VAL A 82 1.83 0.46 7.45
CA VAL A 82 1.53 -0.95 7.21
C VAL A 82 1.56 -1.73 8.52
N ARG A 83 0.38 -2.13 9.01
CA ARG A 83 0.24 -2.83 10.29
C ARG A 83 -0.30 -4.24 10.09
N PRO A 84 0.25 -5.26 10.77
CA PRO A 84 -0.27 -6.63 10.65
C PRO A 84 -1.65 -6.83 11.30
N ARG A 85 -2.08 -5.89 12.18
CA ARG A 85 -3.36 -5.91 12.89
C ARG A 85 -3.66 -4.54 13.47
N LEU A 86 -4.94 -4.21 13.64
CA LEU A 86 -5.39 -3.09 14.45
C LEU A 86 -5.11 -3.40 15.92
N LYS A 87 -4.67 -2.39 16.66
CA LYS A 87 -4.62 -2.42 18.12
C LYS A 87 -5.71 -1.48 18.60
N TYR A 88 -6.74 -2.01 19.24
CA TYR A 88 -7.65 -1.18 20.03
C TYR A 88 -6.95 -0.86 21.36
N GLY A 89 -7.10 0.38 21.83
CA GLY A 89 -6.64 0.78 23.16
C GLY A 89 -7.26 -0.13 24.22
N ARG A 90 -6.53 -0.32 25.32
CA ARG A 90 -7.01 -1.08 26.46
C ARG A 90 -7.86 -0.20 27.37
#